data_AF-A0A8T4E3Z2-F1
#
_entry.id   AF-A0A8T4E3Z2-F1
#
_cell.length_a   1.000
_cell.length_b   1.000
_cell.length_c   1.000
_cell.angle_alpha   90.00
_cell.angle_beta   90.00
_cell.angle_gamma   90.00
#
_symmetry.space_group_name_H-M   'P 1'
#
loop_
_entity.id
_entity.type
_entity.pdbx_description
1 polymer ?
#
loop_
_entity_poly.entity_id
_entity_poly.type
_entity_poly.pdbx_seq_one_letter_code
_entity_poly.pdbx_strand_id
1 'polypeptide(L)'
;MMVTQEEINEVIEWCEGVKKEKKVMFTIERNPFRDRMRWMARFPLIEIDRPKETAAPNNLVYDSTMRRLYQKMGGDWMEVVPDLEGSIVGREKE
;
A
#
# COMPACT_ATOMS: atom_id res chain seq x y z
N MET A 1 0.90 14.82 0.35
CA MET A 1 0.14 13.69 0.94
C MET A 1 0.98 13.21 2.08
N MET A 2 0.42 12.90 3.25
CA MET A 2 1.19 12.40 4.38
C MET A 2 0.69 10.98 4.65
N VAL A 3 1.55 9.99 4.47
CA VAL A 3 1.33 8.58 4.76
C VAL A 3 2.12 8.28 6.03
N THR A 4 1.47 7.79 7.08
CA THR A 4 2.16 7.43 8.32
C THR A 4 2.43 5.93 8.40
N GLN A 5 3.37 5.53 9.26
CA GLN A 5 3.67 4.11 9.48
C GLN A 5 2.49 3.38 10.13
N GLU A 6 1.74 4.07 11.00
CA GLU A 6 0.55 3.54 11.66
C GLU A 6 -0.54 3.22 10.64
N GLU A 7 -0.82 4.12 9.69
CA GLU A 7 -1.80 3.87 8.63
C GLU A 7 -1.38 2.69 7.74
N ILE A 8 -0.10 2.60 7.37
CA ILE A 8 0.44 1.47 6.61
C ILE A 8 0.23 0.15 7.36
N ASN A 9 0.58 0.12 8.65
CA ASN A 9 0.44 -1.06 9.49
C ASN A 9 -1.03 -1.49 9.59
N GLU A 10 -1.95 -0.54 9.77
CA GLU A 10 -3.38 -0.84 9.84
C GLU A 10 -3.89 -1.49 8.55
N VAL A 11 -3.46 -1.01 7.38
CA VAL A 11 -3.82 -1.61 6.09
C VAL A 11 -3.24 -3.01 5.95
N ILE A 12 -1.98 -3.22 6.35
CA ILE A 12 -1.33 -4.54 6.32
C ILE A 12 -2.06 -5.54 7.22
N GLU A 13 -2.37 -5.16 8.46
CA GLU A 13 -3.07 -6.02 9.41
C GLU A 13 -4.44 -6.46 8.90
N TRP A 14 -5.17 -5.53 8.28
CA TRP A 14 -6.44 -5.87 7.66
C TRP A 14 -6.27 -6.84 6.48
N CYS A 15 -5.28 -6.64 5.61
CA CYS A 15 -5.02 -7.56 4.50
C CYS A 15 -4.65 -8.98 4.99
N GLU A 16 -3.84 -9.07 6.04
CA GLU A 16 -3.50 -10.34 6.68
C GLU A 16 -4.73 -11.05 7.27
N GLY A 17 -5.66 -10.28 7.84
CA GLY A 17 -6.96 -10.79 8.31
C GLY A 17 -7.77 -11.40 7.18
N VAL A 18 -7.96 -10.64 6.08
CA VAL A 18 -8.70 -11.11 4.89
C VAL A 18 -8.06 -12.37 4.30
N LYS A 19 -6.73 -12.41 4.18
CA LYS A 19 -6.02 -13.57 3.62
C LYS A 19 -6.24 -14.83 4.45
N LYS A 20 -6.15 -14.72 5.78
CA LYS A 20 -6.40 -15.83 6.71
C LYS A 20 -7.82 -16.35 6.63
N GLU A 21 -8.80 -15.46 6.44
CA GLU A 21 -10.21 -15.82 6.30
C GLU A 21 -10.47 -16.56 4.98
N LYS A 22 -10.04 -16.00 3.85
CA LYS A 22 -10.41 -16.52 2.53
C LYS A 22 -9.62 -17.76 2.10
N LYS A 23 -8.38 -17.94 2.57
CA LYS A 23 -7.51 -19.09 2.23
C LYS A 23 -7.37 -19.35 0.72
N VAL A 24 -7.31 -18.28 -0.06
CA VAL A 24 -7.11 -18.31 -1.52
C VAL A 24 -5.72 -17.80 -1.89
N MET A 25 -5.27 -18.08 -3.11
CA MET A 25 -3.97 -17.64 -3.61
C MET A 25 -3.88 -16.10 -3.71
N PHE A 26 -4.93 -15.45 -4.20
CA PHE A 26 -5.06 -14.00 -4.25
C PHE A 26 -6.53 -13.61 -4.06
N THR A 27 -6.79 -12.37 -3.66
CA THR A 27 -8.16 -11.85 -3.56
C THR A 27 -8.21 -10.35 -3.82
N ILE A 28 -9.39 -9.84 -4.16
CA ILE A 28 -9.61 -8.43 -4.50
C ILE A 28 -10.76 -7.92 -3.66
N GLU A 29 -10.47 -6.97 -2.78
CA GLU A 29 -11.44 -6.44 -1.84
C GLU A 29 -11.72 -4.96 -2.08
N ARG A 30 -12.92 -4.52 -1.69
CA ARG A 30 -13.22 -3.09 -1.59
C ARG A 30 -12.33 -2.47 -0.52
N ASN A 31 -11.74 -1.32 -0.83
CA ASN A 31 -10.90 -0.61 0.12
C ASN A 31 -11.75 0.01 1.25
N PRO A 32 -11.65 -0.47 2.51
CA PRO A 32 -12.44 0.06 3.63
C PRO A 32 -11.87 1.35 4.22
N PHE A 33 -10.69 1.80 3.76
CA PHE A 33 -9.96 2.94 4.30
C PHE A 33 -10.21 4.25 3.52
N ARG A 34 -10.93 4.19 2.40
CA ARG A 34 -11.10 5.32 1.46
C ARG A 34 -11.58 6.61 2.10
N ASP A 35 -12.48 6.50 3.07
CA ASP A 35 -13.14 7.66 3.68
C ASP A 35 -12.40 8.19 4.92
N ARG A 36 -11.38 7.46 5.42
CA ARG A 36 -10.65 7.82 6.66
C ARG A 36 -9.16 8.06 6.49
N MET A 37 -8.51 7.38 5.54
CA MET A 37 -7.09 7.59 5.22
C MET A 37 -6.98 8.37 3.91
N ARG A 38 -6.48 9.60 3.97
CA ARG A 38 -6.48 10.52 2.82
C ARG A 38 -5.74 9.95 1.61
N TRP A 39 -4.64 9.22 1.83
CA TRP A 39 -3.84 8.62 0.76
C TRP A 39 -4.51 7.38 0.14
N MET A 40 -5.45 6.76 0.87
CA MET A 40 -6.20 5.60 0.40
C MET A 40 -7.40 5.95 -0.48
N ALA A 41 -7.89 7.20 -0.43
CA ALA A 41 -9.07 7.65 -1.16
C ALA A 41 -9.02 7.35 -2.67
N ARG A 42 -7.81 7.36 -3.26
CA ARG A 42 -7.59 7.13 -4.69
C ARG A 42 -7.70 5.66 -5.10
N PHE A 43 -7.57 4.71 -4.17
CA PHE A 43 -7.61 3.29 -4.46
C PHE A 43 -9.02 2.75 -4.20
N PRO A 44 -9.79 2.36 -5.22
CA PRO A 44 -11.11 1.80 -5.00
C PRO A 44 -11.06 0.40 -4.41
N LEU A 45 -10.03 -0.38 -4.76
CA LEU A 45 -9.84 -1.77 -4.33
C LEU A 45 -8.42 -1.99 -3.80
N ILE A 46 -8.27 -3.04 -2.99
CA ILE A 46 -7.00 -3.59 -2.54
C ILE A 46 -6.88 -5.02 -3.11
N GLU A 47 -5.81 -5.27 -3.85
CA GLU A 47 -5.50 -6.57 -4.45
C GLU A 47 -4.44 -7.28 -3.62
N ILE A 48 -4.84 -8.33 -2.91
CA ILE A 48 -4.00 -9.09 -1.99
C ILE A 48 -3.38 -10.26 -2.76
N ASP A 49 -2.05 -10.30 -2.82
CA ASP A 49 -1.20 -11.29 -3.51
C ASP A 49 -1.49 -11.45 -5.01
N ARG A 50 -2.21 -10.49 -5.61
CA ARG A 50 -2.36 -10.43 -7.06
C ARG A 50 -0.99 -10.13 -7.70
N PRO A 51 -0.54 -10.89 -8.71
CA PRO A 51 0.68 -10.57 -9.44
C PRO A 51 0.64 -9.16 -10.02
N LYS A 52 1.71 -8.40 -9.80
CA LYS A 52 1.87 -6.99 -10.20
C LYS A 52 1.72 -6.78 -11.72
N GLU A 53 1.96 -7.82 -12.51
CA GLU A 53 1.82 -7.84 -13.97
C GLU A 53 0.34 -7.82 -14.41
N THR A 54 -0.56 -8.27 -13.53
CA THR A 54 -2.01 -8.41 -13.81
C THR A 54 -2.89 -7.54 -12.93
N ALA A 55 -2.32 -6.92 -11.89
CA ALA A 55 -3.01 -6.03 -10.99
C ALA A 55 -3.43 -4.74 -11.70
N ALA A 56 -4.58 -4.17 -11.32
CA ALA A 56 -5.07 -2.95 -11.93
C ALA A 56 -4.23 -1.75 -11.44
N PRO A 57 -3.80 -0.84 -12.34
CA PRO A 57 -2.89 0.25 -11.99
C PRO A 57 -3.49 1.29 -11.03
N ASN A 58 -4.82 1.34 -10.91
CA ASN A 58 -5.53 2.25 -10.02
C ASN A 58 -5.82 1.64 -8.64
N ASN A 59 -5.41 0.40 -8.38
CA ASN A 59 -5.60 -0.28 -7.10
C ASN A 59 -4.32 -0.31 -6.28
N LEU A 60 -4.47 -0.55 -4.97
CA LEU A 60 -3.36 -0.85 -4.09
C LEU A 60 -3.08 -2.35 -4.15
N VAL A 61 -1.81 -2.75 -4.19
CA VAL A 61 -1.40 -4.16 -4.14
C VAL A 61 -0.77 -4.45 -2.79
N TYR A 62 -1.21 -5.51 -2.13
CA TYR A 62 -0.56 -6.05 -0.94
C TYR A 62 0.20 -7.32 -1.29
N ASP A 63 1.47 -7.41 -0.88
CA ASP A 63 2.31 -8.59 -0.97
C ASP A 63 2.52 -9.16 0.43
N SER A 64 1.89 -10.30 0.71
CA SER A 64 1.97 -10.95 2.02
C SER A 64 3.31 -11.61 2.31
N THR A 65 4.09 -11.95 1.27
CA THR A 65 5.41 -12.59 1.45
C THR A 65 6.41 -11.57 1.98
N MET A 66 6.38 -10.36 1.44
CA MET A 66 7.22 -9.25 1.92
C MET A 66 6.54 -8.41 3.02
N ARG A 67 5.22 -8.61 3.24
CA ARG A 67 4.36 -7.77 4.08
C ARG A 67 4.45 -6.29 3.70
N ARG A 68 4.31 -6.00 2.41
CA ARG A 68 4.47 -4.65 1.83
C ARG A 68 3.29 -4.25 0.96
N LEU A 69 3.05 -2.95 0.89
CA LEU A 69 2.03 -2.35 0.02
C LEU A 69 2.72 -1.70 -1.17
N TYR A 70 2.11 -1.80 -2.34
CA TYR A 70 2.61 -1.26 -3.59
C TYR A 70 1.53 -0.48 -4.33
N GLN A 71 1.95 0.59 -4.99
CA GLN A 71 1.09 1.41 -5.81
C GLN A 71 1.75 1.64 -7.17
N LYS A 72 0.94 1.76 -8.23
CA LYS A 72 1.46 2.10 -9.54
C LYS A 72 1.76 3.61 -9.60
N MET A 73 3.00 3.96 -9.95
CA MET A 73 3.44 5.34 -10.19
C MET A 73 4.39 5.37 -11.37
N GLY A 74 4.12 6.23 -12.36
CA GLY A 74 5.03 6.43 -13.49
C GLY A 74 5.29 5.18 -14.36
N GLY A 75 4.42 4.17 -14.32
CA GLY A 75 4.63 2.91 -15.04
C GLY A 75 5.34 1.82 -14.23
N ASP A 76 5.77 2.13 -13.00
CA ASP A 76 6.41 1.19 -12.07
C ASP A 76 5.55 0.95 -10.83
N TRP A 77 5.82 -0.18 -10.15
CA TRP A 77 5.23 -0.49 -8.85
C TRP A 77 6.17 0.00 -7.76
N MET A 78 5.74 1.03 -7.04
CA MET A 78 6.49 1.65 -5.95
C MET A 78 5.94 1.16 -4.62
N GLU A 79 6.84 0.83 -3.70
CA GLU A 79 6.47 0.53 -2.32
C GLU A 79 5.86 1.77 -1.65
N VAL A 80 4.78 1.56 -0.91
CA VAL A 80 4.21 2.58 -0.03
C VAL A 80 5.03 2.60 1.25
N VAL A 81 5.79 3.67 1.43
CA VAL A 81 6.61 3.92 2.62
C VAL A 81 6.06 5.14 3.36
N PRO A 82 6.29 5.25 4.68
CA PRO A 82 5.90 6.45 5.41
C PRO A 82 6.62 7.67 4.85
N ASP A 83 5.91 8.80 4.80
CA ASP A 83 6.53 10.07 4.45
C ASP A 83 7.52 10.45 5.57
N LEU A 84 8.79 10.63 5.21
CA LEU A 84 9.80 11.12 6.14
C LEU A 84 9.47 12.57 6.48
N GLU A 85 9.24 12.88 7.77
CA GLU A 85 9.24 14.27 8.23
C GLU A 85 10.62 14.87 7.96
N GLY A 86 10.71 15.74 6.95
CA GLY A 86 11.87 16.60 6.69
C GLY A 86 13.20 15.87 6.48
N SER A 87 13.52 15.51 5.23
CA SER A 87 14.92 15.31 4.84
C SER A 87 15.67 16.64 4.88
N ILE A 88 16.11 17.05 6.07
CA ILE A 88 17.26 17.95 6.23
C ILE A 88 18.45 17.06 6.57
N VAL A 89 19.04 16.44 5.55
CA VAL A 89 20.42 15.95 5.66
C VAL A 89 21.30 17.02 5.03
N GLY A 90 22.21 17.54 5.85
CA GLY A 90 22.86 18.83 5.69
C GLY A 90 23.54 19.04 4.35
N ARG A 91 23.51 20.30 3.90
CA ARG A 91 24.54 20.83 3.01
C ARG A 91 25.87 20.67 3.75
N GLU A 92 26.73 19.77 3.29
CA GLU A 92 28.16 19.94 3.49
C GLU A 92 28.52 21.27 2.82
N LYS A 93 28.90 22.25 3.63
CA LYS A 93 29.56 23.45 3.12
C LYS A 93 31.01 23.05 2.86
N GLU A 94 31.41 23.12 1.61
CA GLU A 94 32.83 23.30 1.22
C GLU A 94 33.43 24.56 1.86
#